data_AF-A0A2L0B497-F1
#
_entry.id   AF-A0A2L0B497-F1
#
_cell.length_a   1.000
_cell.length_b   1.000
_cell.length_c   1.000
_cell.angle_alpha   90.00
_cell.angle_beta   90.00
_cell.angle_gamma   90.00
#
_symmetry.space_group_name_H-M   'P 1'
#
loop_
_entity.id
_entity.type
_entity.pdbx_description
1 polymer ?
#
loop_
_entity_poly.entity_id
_entity_poly.type
_entity_poly.pdbx_seq_one_letter_code
_entity_poly.pdbx_strand_id
1 'polypeptide(L)'
;EKAVDVLLSVLKNEEQEPMVRHEAAEALGAIGSDVALSYLEKYKNDPVIEVAETCELALDRINWLKHNEHEKDKLSKNPYNSVDPAPPAFSNNIDVLKSILFDENISLFDRYRAMFSLRNIKSDDAVVALSHALKVGSALFKHEVAFVLGQIQHTKSVPYLIETLENCEE
;
A
#
# COMPACT_ATOMS: atom_id res chain seq x y z
N GLU A 1 -8.42 19.39 -4.09
CA GLU A 1 -7.34 20.36 -4.36
C GLU A 1 -7.04 21.32 -3.21
N LYS A 2 -8.01 21.91 -2.50
CA LYS A 2 -7.73 22.85 -1.38
C LYS A 2 -6.82 22.30 -0.26
N ALA A 3 -6.74 20.97 -0.10
CA ALA A 3 -5.88 20.33 0.90
C ALA A 3 -4.43 20.12 0.43
N VAL A 4 -4.13 20.28 -0.87
CA VAL A 4 -2.81 19.96 -1.44
C VAL A 4 -1.71 20.78 -0.80
N ASP A 5 -1.91 22.08 -0.60
CA ASP A 5 -0.90 22.96 0.01
C ASP A 5 -0.56 22.54 1.45
N VAL A 6 -1.58 22.14 2.22
CA VAL A 6 -1.40 21.66 3.60
C VAL A 6 -0.65 20.34 3.61
N LEU A 7 -1.07 19.37 2.78
CA LEU A 7 -0.40 18.07 2.69
C LEU A 7 1.06 18.21 2.22
N LEU A 8 1.32 19.10 1.27
CA LEU A 8 2.68 19.42 0.84
C LEU A 8 3.50 20.06 1.97
N SER A 9 2.91 20.91 2.80
CA SER A 9 3.60 21.48 3.96
C SER A 9 3.99 20.40 4.98
N VAL A 10 3.13 19.40 5.19
CA VAL A 10 3.39 18.26 6.08
C VAL A 10 4.48 17.36 5.52
N LEU A 11 4.38 16.96 4.24
CA LEU A 11 5.38 16.10 3.59
C LEU A 11 6.80 16.69 3.65
N LYS A 12 6.91 18.01 3.46
CA LYS A 12 8.19 18.74 3.47
C LYS A 12 8.80 18.91 4.85
N ASN A 13 8.02 18.77 5.92
CA ASN A 13 8.48 19.07 7.26
C ASN A 13 9.29 17.90 7.82
N GLU A 14 10.63 18.00 7.77
CA GLU A 14 11.54 16.99 8.32
C GLU A 14 11.51 16.91 9.86
N GLU A 15 10.94 17.92 10.54
CA GLU A 15 10.70 17.88 11.99
C GLU A 15 9.44 17.08 12.35
N GLN A 16 8.64 16.67 11.36
CA GLN A 16 7.43 15.90 11.57
C GLN A 16 7.73 14.39 11.59
N GLU A 17 6.97 13.66 12.41
CA GLU A 17 7.05 12.20 12.49
C GLU A 17 6.93 11.52 11.11
N PRO A 18 7.80 10.53 10.80
CA PRO A 18 7.77 9.75 9.56
C PRO A 18 6.38 9.32 9.10
N MET A 19 5.59 8.74 10.01
CA MET A 19 4.25 8.24 9.69
C MET A 19 3.28 9.33 9.25
N VAL A 20 3.39 10.54 9.81
CA VAL A 20 2.52 11.65 9.42
C VAL A 20 2.92 12.20 8.05
N ARG A 21 4.21 12.17 7.71
CA ARG A 21 4.71 12.52 6.37
C ARG A 21 4.28 11.48 5.33
N HIS A 22 4.35 10.20 5.68
CA HIS A 22 3.82 9.08 4.87
C HIS A 22 2.33 9.28 4.55
N GLU A 23 1.49 9.51 5.55
CA GLU A 23 0.05 9.76 5.36
C GLU A 23 -0.23 10.97 4.46
N ALA A 24 0.60 12.01 4.56
CA ALA A 24 0.50 13.16 3.66
C ALA A 24 0.86 12.80 2.21
N ALA A 25 1.90 11.99 1.99
CA ALA A 25 2.27 11.50 0.66
C ALA A 25 1.18 10.58 0.07
N GLU A 26 0.62 9.68 0.87
CA GLU A 26 -0.47 8.81 0.44
C GLU A 26 -1.71 9.60 0.04
N ALA A 27 -2.12 10.57 0.87
CA ALA A 27 -3.25 11.45 0.58
C ALA A 27 -3.02 12.27 -0.72
N LEU A 28 -1.79 12.73 -0.98
CA LEU A 28 -1.43 13.39 -2.23
C LEU A 28 -1.57 12.43 -3.43
N GLY A 29 -1.11 11.18 -3.28
CA GLY A 29 -1.30 10.11 -4.26
C GLY A 29 -2.78 9.80 -4.53
N ALA A 30 -3.61 9.78 -3.48
CA ALA A 30 -5.04 9.59 -3.56
C ALA A 30 -5.74 10.72 -4.33
N ILE A 31 -5.37 11.98 -4.06
CA ILE A 31 -5.88 13.17 -4.74
C ILE A 31 -5.45 13.20 -6.22
N GLY A 32 -4.21 12.81 -6.51
CA GLY A 32 -3.69 12.76 -7.88
C GLY A 32 -3.50 14.10 -8.57
N SER A 33 -3.19 15.15 -7.80
CA SER A 33 -2.94 16.50 -8.33
C SER A 33 -1.61 16.58 -9.08
N ASP A 34 -1.59 17.20 -10.26
CA ASP A 34 -0.35 17.40 -11.02
C ASP A 34 0.69 18.25 -10.27
N VAL A 35 0.25 19.15 -9.38
CA VAL A 35 1.14 19.94 -8.52
C VAL A 35 1.94 19.03 -7.59
N ALA A 36 1.30 17.98 -7.07
CA ALA A 36 1.92 17.05 -6.13
C ALA A 36 2.99 16.18 -6.80
N LEU A 37 2.89 15.89 -8.10
CA LEU A 37 3.82 15.02 -8.83
C LEU A 37 5.28 15.44 -8.66
N SER A 38 5.57 16.73 -8.82
CA SER A 38 6.94 17.25 -8.68
C SER A 38 7.51 17.06 -7.26
N TYR A 39 6.65 17.09 -6.24
CA TYR A 39 7.05 16.88 -4.85
C TYR A 39 7.18 15.41 -4.52
N LEU A 40 6.23 14.57 -4.96
CA LEU A 40 6.33 13.13 -4.80
C LEU A 40 7.60 12.59 -5.48
N GLU A 41 7.96 13.08 -6.69
CA GLU A 41 9.21 12.72 -7.37
C GLU A 41 10.45 13.14 -6.56
N LYS A 42 10.43 14.35 -5.97
CA LYS A 42 11.51 14.81 -5.10
C LYS A 42 11.67 13.90 -3.88
N TYR A 43 10.56 13.59 -3.20
CA TYR A 43 10.55 12.84 -1.93
C TYR A 43 10.55 11.33 -2.12
N LYS A 44 10.52 10.81 -3.35
CA LYS A 44 10.84 9.40 -3.66
C LYS A 44 12.24 8.99 -3.19
N ASN A 45 13.15 9.95 -3.00
CA ASN A 45 14.50 9.71 -2.48
C ASN A 45 14.67 10.24 -1.04
N ASP A 46 13.59 10.31 -0.26
CA ASP A 46 13.66 10.72 1.15
C ASP A 46 14.57 9.78 1.94
N PRO A 47 15.36 10.28 2.92
CA PRO A 47 16.16 9.42 3.79
C PRO A 47 15.31 8.50 4.68
N VAL A 48 14.04 8.83 4.91
CA VAL A 48 13.08 8.00 5.64
C VAL A 48 12.37 7.08 4.65
N ILE A 49 12.63 5.78 4.78
CA ILE A 49 12.22 4.78 3.79
C ILE A 49 10.70 4.71 3.62
N GLU A 50 9.93 4.85 4.71
CA GLU A 50 8.47 4.85 4.66
C GLU A 50 7.94 6.02 3.84
N VAL A 51 8.59 7.18 3.90
CA VAL A 51 8.20 8.35 3.10
C VAL A 51 8.60 8.16 1.64
N ALA A 52 9.80 7.64 1.39
CA ALA A 52 10.31 7.38 0.05
C ALA A 52 9.44 6.37 -0.72
N GLU A 53 9.19 5.20 -0.12
CA GLU A 53 8.36 4.13 -0.67
C GLU A 53 6.92 4.61 -0.91
N THR A 54 6.37 5.43 -0.01
CA THR A 54 5.02 5.98 -0.18
C THR A 54 4.93 6.98 -1.32
N CYS A 55 5.94 7.83 -1.48
CA CYS A 55 6.03 8.73 -2.62
C CYS A 55 6.12 7.95 -3.94
N GLU A 56 6.89 6.85 -3.97
CA GLU A 56 6.94 5.94 -5.11
C GLU A 56 5.57 5.32 -5.43
N LEU A 57 4.90 4.74 -4.43
CA LEU A 57 3.57 4.16 -4.59
C LEU A 57 2.55 5.19 -5.09
N ALA A 58 2.58 6.40 -4.54
CA ALA A 58 1.70 7.50 -4.95
C ALA A 58 1.92 7.89 -6.43
N LEU A 59 3.18 7.98 -6.88
CA LEU A 59 3.51 8.25 -8.28
C LEU A 59 3.02 7.13 -9.20
N ASP A 60 3.32 5.88 -8.84
CA ASP A 60 2.93 4.71 -9.64
C ASP A 60 1.42 4.57 -9.72
N ARG A 61 0.70 4.86 -8.64
CA ARG A 61 -0.77 4.91 -8.63
C ARG A 61 -1.31 5.94 -9.60
N ILE A 62 -0.80 7.17 -9.55
CA ILE A 62 -1.24 8.26 -10.43
C ILE A 62 -0.95 7.89 -11.89
N ASN A 63 0.25 7.39 -12.17
CA ASN A 63 0.65 6.97 -13.51
C ASN A 63 -0.21 5.80 -14.01
N TRP A 64 -0.47 4.80 -13.16
CA TRP A 64 -1.32 3.67 -13.52
C TRP A 64 -2.73 4.12 -13.88
N LEU A 65 -3.33 5.00 -13.07
CA LEU A 65 -4.69 5.52 -13.31
C LEU A 65 -4.79 6.32 -14.61
N LYS A 66 -3.75 7.11 -14.96
CA LYS A 66 -3.69 7.87 -16.22
C LYS A 66 -3.66 6.96 -17.46
N HIS A 67 -3.00 5.81 -17.38
CA HIS A 67 -2.81 4.92 -18.54
C HIS A 67 -3.84 3.78 -18.63
N ASN A 68 -4.46 3.38 -17.52
CA ASN A 68 -5.27 2.16 -17.44
C ASN A 68 -6.73 2.42 -17.05
N GLU A 69 -7.24 3.64 -17.26
CA GLU A 69 -8.63 3.99 -16.93
C GLU A 69 -9.65 3.04 -17.56
N HIS A 70 -9.40 2.63 -18.80
CA HIS A 70 -10.24 1.70 -19.57
C HIS A 70 -10.21 0.25 -19.06
N GLU A 71 -9.27 -0.09 -18.18
CA GLU A 71 -9.14 -1.45 -17.63
C GLU A 71 -9.74 -1.61 -16.24
N LYS A 72 -10.28 -0.52 -15.65
CA LYS A 72 -10.87 -0.54 -14.30
C LYS A 72 -11.98 -1.58 -14.14
N ASP A 73 -12.77 -1.83 -15.18
CA ASP A 73 -13.85 -2.82 -15.15
C ASP A 73 -13.36 -4.28 -15.08
N LYS A 74 -12.09 -4.52 -15.43
CA LYS A 74 -11.46 -5.86 -15.33
C LYS A 74 -10.97 -6.16 -13.91
N LEU A 75 -10.91 -5.14 -13.04
CA LEU A 75 -10.40 -5.28 -11.69
C LEU A 75 -11.45 -5.83 -10.73
N SER A 76 -10.98 -6.52 -9.68
CA SER A 76 -11.86 -6.91 -8.58
C SER A 76 -12.41 -5.66 -7.87
N LYS A 77 -13.68 -5.73 -7.45
CA LYS A 77 -14.31 -4.65 -6.68
C LYS A 77 -13.69 -4.58 -5.29
N ASN A 78 -13.38 -3.36 -4.83
CA ASN A 78 -13.00 -3.11 -3.45
C ASN A 78 -14.26 -3.14 -2.56
N PRO A 79 -14.39 -4.09 -1.61
CA PRO A 79 -15.57 -4.19 -0.75
C PRO A 79 -15.54 -3.22 0.46
N TYR A 80 -14.45 -2.48 0.66
CA TYR A 80 -14.21 -1.61 1.83
C TYR A 80 -14.36 -0.11 1.54
N ASN A 81 -14.64 0.27 0.28
CA ASN A 81 -14.77 1.67 -0.16
C ASN A 81 -13.57 2.56 0.21
N SER A 82 -12.38 1.98 0.36
CA SER A 82 -11.13 2.71 0.57
C SER A 82 -10.54 3.22 -0.74
N VAL A 83 -9.74 4.29 -0.65
CA VAL A 83 -8.91 4.76 -1.75
C VAL A 83 -7.53 4.13 -1.59
N ASP A 84 -7.35 2.97 -2.21
CA ASP A 84 -6.13 2.18 -2.00
C ASP A 84 -4.88 2.83 -2.66
N PRO A 85 -3.69 2.71 -2.04
CA PRO A 85 -2.39 3.08 -2.61
C PRO A 85 -2.08 2.41 -3.96
N ALA A 86 -2.64 1.23 -4.22
CA ALA A 86 -2.56 0.57 -5.52
C ALA A 86 -3.91 -0.06 -5.87
N PRO A 87 -4.30 -0.08 -7.15
CA PRO A 87 -5.43 -0.90 -7.60
C PRO A 87 -5.11 -2.40 -7.40
N PRO A 88 -6.09 -3.30 -7.31
CA PRO A 88 -5.82 -4.74 -7.29
C PRO A 88 -5.16 -5.21 -8.58
N ALA A 89 -4.44 -6.34 -8.51
CA ALA A 89 -3.93 -7.04 -9.68
C ALA A 89 -5.09 -7.61 -10.54
N PHE A 90 -4.81 -7.83 -11.83
CA PHE A 90 -5.79 -8.44 -12.74
C PHE A 90 -6.08 -9.92 -12.43
N SER A 91 -5.13 -10.61 -11.80
CA SER A 91 -5.30 -12.00 -11.37
C SER A 91 -6.16 -12.09 -10.12
N ASN A 92 -7.00 -13.14 -10.06
CA ASN A 92 -7.69 -13.60 -8.86
C ASN A 92 -7.16 -14.97 -8.38
N ASN A 93 -6.10 -15.49 -8.99
CA ASN A 93 -5.49 -16.75 -8.61
C ASN A 93 -4.57 -16.53 -7.38
N ILE A 94 -4.93 -17.14 -6.25
CA ILE A 94 -4.23 -16.95 -4.98
C ILE A 94 -2.76 -17.36 -5.05
N ASP A 95 -2.40 -18.43 -5.78
CA ASP A 95 -1.01 -18.89 -5.87
C ASP A 95 -0.14 -17.90 -6.65
N VAL A 96 -0.67 -17.34 -7.75
CA VAL A 96 0.00 -16.28 -8.51
C VAL A 96 0.15 -15.00 -7.67
N LEU A 97 -0.89 -14.62 -6.93
CA LEU A 97 -0.85 -13.44 -6.07
C LEU A 97 0.15 -13.63 -4.92
N LYS A 98 0.23 -14.83 -4.34
CA LYS A 98 1.23 -15.20 -3.34
C LYS A 98 2.64 -15.09 -3.91
N SER A 99 2.91 -15.68 -5.07
CA SER A 99 4.26 -15.58 -5.66
C SER A 99 4.67 -14.13 -5.89
N ILE A 100 3.73 -13.26 -6.26
CA ILE A 100 4.00 -11.83 -6.40
C ILE A 100 4.27 -11.17 -5.04
N LEU A 101 3.38 -11.40 -4.06
CA LEU A 101 3.43 -10.77 -2.74
C LEU A 101 4.76 -11.01 -2.00
N PHE A 102 5.32 -12.22 -2.14
CA PHE A 102 6.53 -12.68 -1.43
C PHE A 102 7.85 -12.47 -2.20
N ASP A 103 7.82 -12.10 -3.48
CA ASP A 103 9.04 -11.89 -4.26
C ASP A 103 9.55 -10.45 -4.09
N GLU A 104 10.63 -10.28 -3.33
CA GLU A 104 11.25 -8.97 -3.07
C GLU A 104 11.95 -8.38 -4.32
N ASN A 105 12.08 -9.13 -5.41
CA ASN A 105 12.57 -8.61 -6.68
C ASN A 105 11.46 -7.96 -7.52
N ILE A 106 10.20 -8.12 -7.12
CA ILE A 106 9.06 -7.47 -7.77
C ILE A 106 8.85 -6.08 -7.17
N SER A 107 8.44 -5.13 -8.01
CA SER A 107 8.15 -3.75 -7.62
C SER A 107 7.20 -3.69 -6.42
N LEU A 108 7.43 -2.72 -5.53
CA LEU A 108 6.57 -2.50 -4.37
C LEU A 108 5.11 -2.29 -4.80
N PHE A 109 4.90 -1.54 -5.89
CA PHE A 109 3.59 -1.31 -6.46
C PHE A 109 2.89 -2.61 -6.85
N ASP A 110 3.54 -3.52 -7.58
CA ASP A 110 2.92 -4.79 -7.98
C ASP A 110 2.66 -5.72 -6.79
N ARG A 111 3.51 -5.68 -5.76
CA ARG A 111 3.27 -6.39 -4.50
C ARG A 111 2.04 -5.84 -3.77
N TYR A 112 1.85 -4.52 -3.74
CA TYR A 112 0.64 -3.89 -3.22
C TYR A 112 -0.61 -4.26 -4.03
N ARG A 113 -0.51 -4.31 -5.37
CA ARG A 113 -1.61 -4.78 -6.23
C ARG A 113 -2.02 -6.21 -5.87
N ALA A 114 -1.04 -7.09 -5.63
CA ALA A 114 -1.31 -8.47 -5.22
C ALA A 114 -1.94 -8.53 -3.82
N MET A 115 -1.44 -7.73 -2.88
CA MET A 115 -1.98 -7.57 -1.54
C MET A 115 -3.47 -7.19 -1.56
N PHE A 116 -3.82 -6.15 -2.32
CA PHE A 116 -5.21 -5.69 -2.43
C PHE A 116 -6.13 -6.68 -3.16
N SER A 117 -5.61 -7.45 -4.13
CA SER A 117 -6.36 -8.57 -4.70
C SER A 117 -6.66 -9.65 -3.67
N LEU A 118 -5.67 -10.06 -2.86
CA LEU A 118 -5.88 -11.04 -1.79
C LEU A 118 -6.88 -10.54 -0.74
N ARG A 119 -6.79 -9.26 -0.36
CA ARG A 119 -7.74 -8.62 0.54
C ARG A 119 -9.17 -8.65 -0.01
N ASN A 120 -9.34 -8.40 -1.31
CA ASN A 120 -10.65 -8.44 -1.95
C ASN A 120 -11.21 -9.88 -2.02
N ILE A 121 -10.34 -10.89 -2.18
CA ILE A 121 -10.71 -12.31 -2.20
C ILE A 121 -11.18 -12.79 -0.83
N LYS A 122 -10.52 -12.36 0.27
CA LYS A 122 -10.89 -12.60 1.68
C LYS A 122 -11.22 -14.05 2.07
N SER A 123 -10.77 -15.02 1.27
CA SER A 123 -10.88 -16.43 1.61
C SER A 123 -9.87 -16.79 2.70
N ASP A 124 -10.07 -17.95 3.34
CA ASP A 124 -9.13 -18.50 4.30
C ASP A 124 -7.68 -18.52 3.78
N ASP A 125 -7.47 -19.01 2.56
CA ASP A 125 -6.14 -19.10 1.95
C ASP A 125 -5.54 -17.73 1.65
N ALA A 126 -6.37 -16.76 1.25
CA ALA A 126 -5.92 -15.40 1.00
C ALA A 126 -5.54 -14.67 2.31
N VAL A 127 -6.32 -14.87 3.37
CA VAL A 127 -6.02 -14.33 4.71
C VAL A 127 -4.74 -14.94 5.25
N VAL A 128 -4.55 -16.25 5.10
CA VAL A 128 -3.32 -16.93 5.52
C VAL A 128 -2.12 -16.44 4.71
N ALA A 129 -2.27 -16.22 3.40
CA ALA A 129 -1.22 -15.63 2.57
C ALA A 129 -0.81 -14.24 3.05
N LEU A 130 -1.78 -13.35 3.26
CA LEU A 130 -1.55 -12.01 3.81
C LEU A 130 -0.90 -12.07 5.19
N SER A 131 -1.35 -12.97 6.06
CA SER A 131 -0.82 -13.10 7.42
C SER A 131 0.65 -13.51 7.43
N HIS A 132 1.08 -14.40 6.53
CA HIS A 132 2.50 -14.71 6.38
C HIS A 132 3.33 -13.55 5.83
N ALA A 133 2.71 -12.61 5.10
CA ALA A 133 3.40 -11.45 4.56
C ALA A 133 3.77 -10.39 5.61
N LEU A 134 3.29 -10.54 6.86
CA LEU A 134 3.74 -9.74 8.01
C LEU A 134 5.24 -9.96 8.36
N LYS A 135 5.91 -10.94 7.74
CA LYS A 135 7.30 -11.32 8.02
C LYS A 135 8.28 -10.96 6.89
N VAL A 136 7.84 -10.25 5.86
CA VAL A 136 8.65 -9.91 4.67
C VAL A 136 8.48 -8.45 4.28
N GLY A 137 9.41 -7.92 3.49
CA GLY A 137 9.37 -6.53 3.04
C GLY A 137 9.65 -5.49 4.13
N SER A 138 9.46 -4.22 3.77
CA SER A 138 9.75 -3.06 4.62
C SER A 138 8.75 -2.92 5.78
N ALA A 139 9.07 -2.04 6.73
CA ALA A 139 8.14 -1.64 7.79
C ALA A 139 6.82 -1.11 7.23
N LEU A 140 6.89 -0.29 6.16
CA LEU A 140 5.72 0.21 5.45
C LEU A 140 4.90 -0.93 4.82
N PHE A 141 5.54 -1.88 4.15
CA PHE A 141 4.84 -3.03 3.56
C PHE A 141 4.09 -3.84 4.62
N LYS A 142 4.75 -4.13 5.75
CA LYS A 142 4.13 -4.86 6.87
C LYS A 142 3.01 -4.07 7.53
N HIS A 143 3.16 -2.75 7.66
CA HIS A 143 2.11 -1.85 8.12
C HIS A 143 0.84 -1.98 7.25
N GLU A 144 1.00 -1.93 5.93
CA GLU A 144 -0.13 -2.09 5.00
C GLU A 144 -0.75 -3.49 5.09
N VAL A 145 0.07 -4.54 5.20
CA VAL A 145 -0.43 -5.91 5.42
C VAL A 145 -1.30 -5.98 6.69
N ALA A 146 -0.85 -5.37 7.79
CA ALA A 146 -1.62 -5.33 9.03
C ALA A 146 -2.92 -4.52 8.86
N PHE A 147 -2.87 -3.40 8.14
CA PHE A 147 -4.04 -2.58 7.81
C PHE A 147 -5.08 -3.39 7.02
N VAL A 148 -4.69 -4.08 5.94
CA VAL A 148 -5.62 -4.88 5.14
C VAL A 148 -6.19 -6.06 5.93
N LEU A 149 -5.41 -6.71 6.80
CA LEU A 149 -5.93 -7.75 7.69
C LEU A 149 -6.98 -7.18 8.66
N GLY A 150 -6.76 -5.96 9.16
CA GLY A 150 -7.72 -5.20 9.96
C GLY A 150 -8.98 -4.83 9.20
N GLN A 151 -8.91 -4.54 7.89
CA GLN A 151 -10.09 -4.35 7.05
C GLN A 151 -10.90 -5.65 6.90
N ILE A 152 -10.23 -6.79 6.69
CA ILE A 152 -10.89 -8.09 6.48
C ILE A 152 -11.55 -8.59 7.77
N GLN A 153 -10.95 -8.32 8.95
CA GLN A 153 -11.45 -8.75 10.27
C GLN A 153 -11.64 -10.27 10.40
N HIS A 154 -10.85 -11.06 9.68
CA HIS A 154 -10.96 -12.51 9.70
C HIS A 154 -10.21 -13.11 10.89
N THR A 155 -10.86 -13.94 11.69
CA THR A 155 -10.27 -14.48 12.93
C THR A 155 -8.99 -15.31 12.71
N LYS A 156 -8.80 -15.88 11.52
CA LYS A 156 -7.55 -16.58 11.16
C LYS A 156 -6.30 -15.71 11.16
N SER A 157 -6.42 -14.38 11.01
CA SER A 157 -5.26 -13.49 11.07
C SER A 157 -4.82 -13.18 12.49
N VAL A 158 -5.70 -13.37 13.49
CA VAL A 158 -5.46 -12.97 14.88
C VAL A 158 -4.18 -13.59 15.46
N PRO A 159 -3.91 -14.91 15.32
CA PRO A 159 -2.67 -15.48 15.85
C PRO A 159 -1.40 -14.85 15.25
N TYR A 160 -1.45 -14.50 13.96
CA TYR A 160 -0.30 -13.89 13.27
C TYR A 160 -0.11 -12.43 13.69
N LEU A 161 -1.19 -11.67 13.87
CA LEU A 161 -1.12 -10.30 14.39
C LEU A 161 -0.58 -10.27 15.82
N ILE A 162 -0.97 -11.22 16.66
CA ILE A 162 -0.40 -11.39 18.01
C ILE A 162 1.09 -11.70 17.91
N GLU A 163 1.48 -12.68 17.09
CA GLU A 163 2.89 -13.05 16.88
C GLU A 163 3.73 -11.85 16.43
N THR A 164 3.22 -11.05 15.49
CA THR A 164 3.89 -9.83 15.01
C THR A 164 4.07 -8.79 16.12
N LEU A 165 3.06 -8.59 16.99
CA LEU A 165 3.15 -7.65 18.11
C LEU A 165 4.05 -8.13 19.25
N GLU A 166 4.19 -9.45 19.42
CA GLU A 166 5.06 -10.06 20.43
C GLU A 166 6.54 -10.10 20.00
N ASN A 167 6.82 -9.92 18.71
CA ASN A 167 8.18 -9.93 18.18
C ASN A 167 8.96 -8.67 18.62
N CYS A 168 9.90 -8.84 19.55
CA CYS A 168 10.77 -7.77 20.03
C CYS A 168 12.13 -7.72 19.31
N GLU A 169 12.38 -8.61 18.34
CA GLU A 169 13.62 -8.65 17.56
C GLU A 169 13.56 -7.79 16.30
N GLU A 170 12.43 -7.11 16.08
CA GLU A 170 12.17 -6.21 14.95
C GLU A 170 12.30 -4.73 15.34
#